data_AF-A0AAW2DXD3-F1
#
_entry.id   AF-A0AAW2DXD3-F1
#
_cell.length_a   1.000
_cell.length_b   1.000
_cell.length_c   1.000
_cell.angle_alpha   90.00
_cell.angle_beta   90.00
_cell.angle_gamma   90.00
#
_symmetry.space_group_name_H-M   'P 1'
#
loop_
_entity.id
_entity.type
_entity.pdbx_description
1 polymer ?
#
loop_
_entity_poly.entity_id
_entity_poly.type
_entity_poly.pdbx_seq_one_letter_code
_entity_poly.pdbx_strand_id
1 'polypeptide(L)'
;MLPNAGLSRIFGWSANAWVSPEGAGGTIIDSGTTLSYFAEPAYEIIKEAFVKKVKGYSLLEEFPILSPCYNVSGGEKRELLEFEIHFADGDVWNLPVENYFISLEPEGIICLAIMGTSRSSLSMIGNYQQQNFNIWYDIKKSRLGYAPMKCADV
;
A
#
# COMPACT_ATOMS: atom_id res chain seq x y z
N MET A 1 -12.20 18.47 17.11
CA MET A 1 -11.33 17.71 18.02
C MET A 1 -12.02 16.39 18.31
N LEU A 2 -11.66 15.34 17.59
CA LEU A 2 -12.01 13.96 17.97
C LEU A 2 -10.78 13.31 18.61
N PRO A 3 -10.95 12.39 19.57
CA PRO A 3 -9.90 11.97 20.48
C PRO A 3 -8.99 10.92 19.83
N ASN A 4 -7.72 10.98 20.22
CA ASN A 4 -6.69 9.98 19.93
C ASN A 4 -7.16 8.55 20.28
N ALA A 5 -7.50 7.77 19.26
CA ALA A 5 -7.40 6.32 19.32
C ALA A 5 -5.99 5.93 18.85
N GLY A 6 -5.32 5.08 19.61
CA GLY A 6 -3.89 4.81 19.47
C GLY A 6 -3.52 4.21 18.13
N LEU A 7 -3.03 5.05 17.21
CA LEU A 7 -2.32 4.59 16.02
C LEU A 7 -0.97 4.04 16.43
N SER A 8 -0.88 2.72 16.39
CA SER A 8 0.37 1.98 16.53
C SER A 8 1.29 2.33 15.35
N ARG A 9 2.11 3.38 15.53
CA ARG A 9 3.19 3.83 14.63
C ARG A 9 3.97 2.61 14.14
N ILE A 10 3.82 2.25 12.88
CA ILE A 10 4.70 1.29 12.22
C ILE A 10 6.00 2.04 11.90
N PHE A 11 7.12 1.45 12.30
CA PHE A 11 8.45 2.06 12.28
C PHE A 11 8.85 2.58 10.90
N GLY A 12 9.57 3.70 10.90
CA GLY A 12 10.08 4.40 9.73
C GLY A 12 11.04 3.57 8.87
N TRP A 13 10.87 3.70 7.56
CA TRP A 13 11.63 3.01 6.53
C TRP A 13 13.03 3.60 6.46
N SER A 14 14.06 2.90 6.92
CA SER A 14 15.42 3.47 6.94
C SER A 14 16.47 2.78 6.07
N ALA A 15 16.26 1.56 5.57
CA ALA A 15 17.34 0.85 4.88
C ALA A 15 17.31 0.88 3.34
N ASN A 16 16.14 0.95 2.69
CA ASN A 16 16.03 0.71 1.23
C ASN A 16 15.30 1.82 0.44
N ALA A 17 14.89 2.92 1.10
CA ALA A 17 14.20 4.03 0.44
C ALA A 17 15.16 5.01 -0.27
N TRP A 18 16.47 4.83 -0.13
CA TRP A 18 17.49 5.71 -0.70
C TRP A 18 17.99 5.18 -2.04
N VAL A 19 18.17 6.10 -2.99
CA VAL A 19 18.79 5.81 -4.29
C VAL A 19 20.31 5.81 -4.11
N SER A 20 20.98 4.71 -4.47
CA SER A 20 22.43 4.60 -4.49
C SER A 20 23.03 5.51 -5.58
N PRO A 21 24.34 5.83 -5.52
CA PRO A 21 25.00 6.60 -6.58
C PRO A 21 24.86 5.97 -7.98
N GLU A 22 24.67 4.65 -8.05
CA GLU A 22 24.45 3.87 -9.27
C GLU A 22 22.98 3.84 -9.72
N GLY A 23 22.09 4.54 -9.01
CA GLY A 23 20.66 4.58 -9.31
C GLY A 23 19.87 3.39 -8.78
N ALA A 24 20.43 2.57 -7.90
CA ALA A 24 19.75 1.42 -7.30
C ALA A 24 18.94 1.81 -6.06
N GLY A 25 17.79 1.17 -5.82
CA GLY A 25 16.90 1.51 -4.71
C GLY A 25 16.05 2.75 -4.97
N GLY A 26 15.42 3.28 -3.91
CA GLY A 26 14.42 4.35 -4.03
C GLY A 26 13.00 3.83 -4.31
N THR A 27 12.10 4.77 -4.61
CA THR A 27 10.69 4.46 -4.91
C THR A 27 10.21 5.33 -6.08
N ILE A 28 9.56 4.72 -7.07
CA ILE A 28 8.86 5.43 -8.14
C ILE A 28 7.34 5.34 -7.98
N ILE A 29 6.63 6.31 -8.56
CA ILE A 29 5.19 6.24 -8.78
C ILE A 29 5.00 5.78 -10.22
N ASP A 30 4.39 4.62 -10.42
CA ASP A 30 4.26 3.99 -11.74
C ASP A 30 2.82 3.56 -12.01
N SER A 31 2.08 4.39 -12.72
CA SER A 31 0.69 4.08 -13.11
C SER A 31 0.59 2.92 -14.12
N GLY A 32 1.70 2.56 -14.80
CA GLY A 32 1.77 1.45 -15.75
C GLY A 32 1.88 0.08 -15.09
N THR A 33 2.14 0.03 -13.78
CA THR A 33 2.18 -1.20 -13.00
C THR A 33 0.94 -1.32 -12.14
N THR A 34 0.21 -2.44 -12.24
CA THR A 34 -1.06 -2.62 -11.51
C THR A 34 -0.88 -2.58 -9.98
N LEU A 35 0.03 -3.40 -9.45
CA LEU A 35 0.28 -3.57 -8.01
C LEU A 35 1.45 -2.72 -7.55
N SER A 36 1.51 -2.41 -6.25
CA SER A 36 2.76 -1.91 -5.68
C SER A 36 3.76 -3.04 -5.46
N TYR A 37 5.04 -2.75 -5.70
CA TYR A 37 6.14 -3.67 -5.43
C TYR A 37 7.14 -2.99 -4.50
N PHE A 38 7.39 -3.57 -3.33
CA PHE A 38 8.42 -3.06 -2.43
C PHE A 38 9.59 -4.02 -2.37
N ALA A 39 10.81 -3.47 -2.20
CA ALA A 39 11.99 -4.29 -1.94
C ALA A 39 11.71 -5.28 -0.81
N GLU A 40 12.11 -6.54 -0.97
CA GLU A 40 11.72 -7.68 -0.12
C GLU A 40 11.67 -7.36 1.39
N PRO A 41 12.67 -6.70 2.01
CA PRO A 41 12.62 -6.41 3.44
C PRO A 41 11.46 -5.50 3.86
N ALA A 42 11.06 -4.56 3.01
CA ALA A 42 9.92 -3.68 3.26
C ALA A 42 8.59 -4.41 3.05
N TYR A 43 8.50 -5.22 1.99
CA TYR A 43 7.32 -6.04 1.73
C TYR A 43 7.02 -7.02 2.88
N GLU A 44 8.02 -7.72 3.41
CA GLU A 44 7.80 -8.66 4.51
C GLU A 44 7.29 -7.96 5.78
N ILE A 45 7.80 -6.76 6.11
CA ILE A 45 7.29 -5.97 7.23
C ILE A 45 5.82 -5.57 7.01
N ILE A 46 5.46 -5.14 5.79
CA ILE A 46 4.09 -4.78 5.43
C ILE A 46 3.18 -6.00 5.57
N LYS A 47 3.57 -7.13 4.96
CA LYS A 47 2.83 -8.39 4.98
C LYS A 47 2.60 -8.88 6.41
N GLU A 48 3.64 -8.93 7.23
CA GLU A 48 3.53 -9.34 8.64
C GLU A 48 2.59 -8.42 9.43
N ALA A 49 2.63 -7.10 9.18
CA ALA A 49 1.74 -6.15 9.84
C ALA A 49 0.26 -6.43 9.50
N PHE A 50 -0.06 -6.69 8.23
CA PHE A 50 -1.42 -7.06 7.82
C PHE A 50 -1.87 -8.39 8.43
N VAL A 51 -1.05 -9.44 8.35
CA VAL A 51 -1.35 -10.75 8.95
C VAL A 51 -1.58 -10.63 10.47
N LYS A 52 -0.79 -9.78 11.15
CA LYS A 52 -0.90 -9.60 12.60
C LYS A 52 -2.11 -8.75 13.00
N LYS A 53 -2.43 -7.68 12.27
CA LYS A 53 -3.44 -6.68 12.68
C LYS A 53 -4.83 -6.94 12.12
N VAL A 54 -4.96 -7.52 10.93
CA VAL A 54 -6.28 -7.88 10.38
C VAL A 54 -6.80 -9.10 11.13
N LYS A 55 -7.92 -8.94 11.85
CA LYS A 55 -8.51 -9.97 12.70
C LYS A 55 -9.96 -10.26 12.31
N GLY A 56 -10.36 -11.52 12.53
CA GLY A 56 -11.75 -11.95 12.35
C GLY A 56 -12.14 -12.30 10.92
N TYR A 57 -11.18 -12.31 10.00
CA TYR A 57 -11.29 -12.96 8.69
C TYR A 57 -10.33 -14.14 8.63
N SER A 58 -10.70 -15.18 7.90
CA SER A 58 -9.85 -16.36 7.70
C SER A 58 -8.77 -16.03 6.68
N LEU A 59 -7.51 -16.18 7.07
CA LEU A 59 -6.37 -16.06 6.16
C LEU A 59 -6.37 -17.26 5.19
N LEU A 60 -6.12 -17.00 3.91
CA LEU A 60 -5.93 -18.03 2.89
C LEU A 60 -4.43 -18.21 2.66
N GLU A 61 -3.88 -19.34 3.13
CA GLU A 61 -2.44 -19.62 3.08
C GLU A 61 -1.94 -19.97 1.66
N GLU A 62 -2.81 -20.54 0.82
CA GLU A 62 -2.47 -21.05 -0.51
C GLU A 62 -3.12 -20.22 -1.63
N PHE A 63 -2.91 -18.90 -1.62
CA PHE A 63 -3.32 -18.05 -2.75
C PHE A 63 -2.11 -17.81 -3.67
N PRO A 64 -2.17 -18.18 -4.97
CA PRO A 64 -0.98 -18.47 -5.76
C PRO A 64 -0.11 -17.26 -6.14
N ILE A 65 -0.61 -16.03 -6.01
CA ILE A 65 0.10 -14.83 -6.49
C ILE A 65 0.08 -13.71 -5.45
N LEU A 66 -1.05 -13.47 -4.81
CA LEU A 66 -1.21 -12.39 -3.83
C LEU A 66 -1.21 -12.94 -2.41
N SER A 67 -0.57 -12.24 -1.49
CA SER A 67 -0.54 -12.60 -0.08
C SER A 67 -0.31 -11.36 0.79
N PRO A 68 -0.98 -11.21 1.94
CA PRO A 68 -2.04 -12.06 2.45
C PRO A 68 -3.37 -11.89 1.70
N CYS A 69 -4.15 -12.96 1.64
CA CYS A 69 -5.54 -12.93 1.19
C CYS A 69 -6.47 -13.39 2.33
N TYR A 70 -7.64 -12.78 2.44
CA TYR A 70 -8.61 -13.04 3.50
C TYR A 70 -9.96 -13.41 2.90
N ASN A 71 -10.56 -14.48 3.41
CA ASN A 71 -11.95 -14.80 3.12
C ASN A 71 -12.85 -13.91 3.98
N VAL A 72 -13.60 -13.04 3.29
CA VAL A 72 -14.59 -12.12 3.86
C VAL A 72 -16.04 -12.53 3.53
N SER A 73 -16.23 -13.68 2.89
CA SER A 73 -17.56 -14.24 2.61
C SER A 73 -18.26 -14.62 3.93
N GLY A 74 -19.51 -14.19 4.09
CA GLY A 74 -20.39 -14.69 5.15
C GLY A 74 -20.19 -14.14 6.58
N GLY A 75 -19.50 -13.00 6.76
CA GLY A 75 -19.31 -12.37 8.07
C GLY A 75 -19.89 -10.96 8.22
N GLU A 76 -19.98 -10.47 9.46
CA GLU A 76 -20.09 -9.02 9.71
C GLU A 76 -18.86 -8.30 9.16
N LYS A 77 -19.05 -7.17 8.49
CA LYS A 77 -17.94 -6.32 8.02
C LYS A 77 -17.13 -5.85 9.23
N ARG A 78 -15.93 -6.41 9.37
CA ARG A 78 -14.94 -6.01 10.36
C ARG A 78 -14.01 -4.95 9.79
N GLU A 79 -13.50 -4.13 10.70
CA GLU A 79 -12.54 -3.07 10.41
C GLU A 79 -11.25 -3.66 9.83
N LEU A 80 -10.79 -3.05 8.75
CA LEU A 80 -9.50 -3.32 8.13
C LEU A 80 -8.47 -2.32 8.65
N LEU A 81 -7.19 -2.67 8.55
CA LEU A 81 -6.09 -1.84 9.01
C LEU A 81 -5.96 -0.59 8.14
N GLU A 82 -5.90 0.61 8.74
CA GLU A 82 -5.51 1.84 8.05
C GLU A 82 -4.09 1.72 7.46
N PHE A 83 -3.92 2.18 6.22
CA PHE A 83 -2.64 2.13 5.52
C PHE A 83 -2.23 3.54 5.06
N GLU A 84 -1.03 3.94 5.44
CA GLU A 84 -0.49 5.27 5.19
C GLU A 84 0.93 5.17 4.62
N ILE A 85 1.26 6.06 3.69
CA ILE A 85 2.62 6.26 3.20
C ILE A 85 3.15 7.57 3.77
N HIS A 86 4.23 7.49 4.54
CA HIS A 86 4.88 8.64 5.17
C HIS A 86 6.05 9.09 4.30
N PHE A 87 6.04 10.35 3.87
CA PHE A 87 7.10 10.97 3.09
C PHE A 87 8.18 11.58 3.97
N ALA A 88 9.40 11.71 3.41
CA ALA A 88 10.56 12.21 4.13
C ALA A 88 10.42 13.68 4.59
N ASP A 89 9.56 14.46 3.94
CA ASP A 89 9.23 15.83 4.32
C ASP A 89 8.12 15.94 5.38
N GLY A 90 7.62 14.80 5.87
CA GLY A 90 6.60 14.70 6.91
C GLY A 90 5.17 14.67 6.39
N ASP A 91 4.97 14.69 5.08
CA ASP A 91 3.64 14.52 4.49
C ASP A 91 3.15 13.07 4.60
N VAL A 92 1.83 12.88 4.71
CA VAL A 92 1.21 11.57 4.96
C VAL A 92 0.09 11.30 3.97
N TRP A 93 0.30 10.31 3.11
CA TRP A 93 -0.70 9.86 2.15
C TRP A 93 -1.53 8.73 2.73
N ASN A 94 -2.76 9.07 3.13
CA ASN A 94 -3.75 8.12 3.63
C ASN A 94 -4.41 7.37 2.48
N LEU A 95 -4.34 6.04 2.50
CA LEU A 95 -4.90 5.19 1.45
C LEU A 95 -6.16 4.49 2.00
N PRO A 96 -7.34 4.67 1.38
CA PRO A 96 -8.53 3.89 1.72
C PRO A 96 -8.37 2.43 1.30
N VAL A 97 -9.20 1.54 1.85
CA VAL A 97 -9.12 0.07 1.72
C VAL A 97 -8.97 -0.37 0.26
N GLU A 98 -9.72 0.26 -0.64
CA GLU A 98 -9.78 -0.06 -2.05
C GLU A 98 -8.44 0.20 -2.76
N ASN A 99 -7.56 1.01 -2.17
CA ASN A 99 -6.24 1.31 -2.71
C ASN A 99 -5.15 0.29 -2.31
N TYR A 100 -5.43 -0.63 -1.39
CA TYR A 100 -4.48 -1.66 -0.98
C TYR A 100 -5.07 -3.06 -0.83
N PHE A 101 -6.36 -3.26 -1.07
CA PHE A 101 -6.97 -4.59 -1.20
C PHE A 101 -7.67 -4.76 -2.56
N ILE A 102 -7.37 -5.87 -3.23
CA ILE A 102 -8.08 -6.34 -4.41
C ILE A 102 -9.25 -7.19 -3.92
N SER A 103 -10.46 -6.88 -4.38
CA SER A 103 -11.65 -7.71 -4.14
C SER A 103 -11.83 -8.71 -5.28
N LEU A 104 -11.93 -9.99 -4.93
CA LEU A 104 -12.23 -11.09 -5.84
C LEU A 104 -13.67 -11.52 -5.59
N GLU A 105 -14.53 -11.12 -6.52
CA GLU A 105 -15.95 -11.43 -6.54
C GLU A 105 -16.23 -12.46 -7.63
N PRO A 106 -17.13 -13.43 -7.40
CA PRO A 106 -18.05 -13.55 -6.26
C PRO A 106 -17.50 -14.33 -5.06
N GLU A 107 -16.21 -14.66 -5.03
CA GLU A 107 -15.61 -15.53 -4.00
C GLU A 107 -15.60 -14.90 -2.59
N GLY A 108 -15.81 -13.58 -2.50
CA GLY A 108 -15.75 -12.85 -1.23
C GLY A 108 -14.35 -12.94 -0.62
N ILE A 109 -13.31 -12.76 -1.45
CA ILE A 109 -11.91 -12.78 -1.03
C ILE A 109 -11.33 -11.40 -1.25
N ILE A 110 -10.59 -10.88 -0.27
CA ILE A 110 -9.75 -9.70 -0.46
C ILE A 110 -8.27 -10.06 -0.36
N CYS A 111 -7.44 -9.51 -1.25
CA CYS A 111 -6.01 -9.80 -1.32
C CYS A 111 -5.19 -8.52 -1.29
N LEU A 112 -4.09 -8.49 -0.53
CA LEU A 112 -3.23 -7.32 -0.46
C LEU A 112 -2.69 -6.95 -1.86
N ALA A 113 -2.88 -5.70 -2.28
CA ALA A 113 -2.46 -5.16 -3.57
C ALA A 113 -0.99 -4.71 -3.57
N ILE A 114 -0.13 -5.45 -2.86
CA ILE A 114 1.28 -5.15 -2.63
C ILE A 114 2.06 -6.47 -2.72
N MET A 115 3.19 -6.46 -3.41
CA MET A 115 4.09 -7.61 -3.56
C MET A 115 5.54 -7.26 -3.24
N GLY A 116 6.34 -8.30 -3.02
CA GLY A 116 7.79 -8.20 -2.92
C GLY A 116 8.48 -8.15 -4.29
N THR A 117 9.61 -7.46 -4.35
CA THR A 117 10.59 -7.54 -5.44
C THR A 117 11.98 -7.79 -4.85
N SER A 118 12.97 -8.09 -5.69
CA SER A 118 14.34 -8.37 -5.23
C SER A 118 14.85 -7.29 -4.27
N ARG A 119 15.68 -7.68 -3.30
CA ARG A 119 16.15 -6.78 -2.22
C ARG A 119 16.84 -5.51 -2.74
N SER A 120 17.51 -5.57 -3.89
CA SER A 120 18.21 -4.46 -4.52
C SER A 120 17.38 -3.75 -5.61
N SER A 121 16.14 -4.18 -5.83
CA SER A 121 15.24 -3.55 -6.80
C SER A 121 14.73 -2.22 -6.29
N LEU A 122 14.40 -1.35 -7.24
CA LEU A 122 13.55 -0.19 -7.04
C LEU A 122 12.18 -0.61 -6.47
N SER A 123 11.64 0.17 -5.54
CA SER A 123 10.24 0.02 -5.12
C SER A 123 9.31 0.83 -6.02
N MET A 124 8.07 0.40 -6.19
CA MET A 124 7.10 0.97 -7.11
C MET A 124 5.75 1.11 -6.40
N ILE A 125 5.19 2.31 -6.41
CA ILE A 125 3.81 2.58 -6.03
C ILE A 125 2.96 2.44 -7.29
N GLY A 126 2.21 1.35 -7.37
CA GLY A 126 1.41 0.97 -8.54
C GLY A 126 0.06 1.67 -8.63
N ASN A 127 -0.71 1.29 -9.64
CA ASN A 127 -1.99 1.86 -10.01
C ASN A 127 -3.01 1.79 -8.86
N TYR A 128 -3.12 0.66 -8.15
CA TYR A 128 -4.09 0.50 -7.05
C TYR A 128 -3.97 1.61 -6.02
N GLN A 129 -2.76 2.00 -5.62
CA GLN A 129 -2.53 3.07 -4.64
C GLN A 129 -2.80 4.48 -5.20
N GLN A 130 -2.82 4.63 -6.53
CA GLN A 130 -3.04 5.90 -7.22
C GLN A 130 -4.52 6.16 -7.57
N GLN A 131 -5.37 5.12 -7.57
CA GLN A 131 -6.78 5.25 -7.90
C GLN A 131 -7.51 6.22 -6.97
N ASN A 132 -8.44 7.02 -7.52
CA ASN A 132 -9.17 8.05 -6.79
C ASN A 132 -8.29 9.12 -6.12
N PHE A 133 -7.11 9.37 -6.68
CA PHE A 133 -6.29 10.53 -6.38
C PHE A 133 -6.00 11.31 -7.67
N ASN A 134 -5.98 12.64 -7.57
CA ASN A 134 -5.30 13.48 -8.54
C ASN A 134 -3.83 13.57 -8.12
N ILE A 135 -2.92 13.16 -9.00
CA ILE A 135 -1.48 13.12 -8.74
C ILE A 135 -0.79 14.10 -9.68
N TRP A 136 -0.01 15.02 -9.10
CA TRP A 136 0.72 16.05 -9.83
C TRP A 136 2.22 15.87 -9.71
N TYR A 137 2.91 16.00 -10.83
CA TYR A 137 4.36 15.99 -10.91
C TYR A 137 4.86 17.41 -11.20
N ASP A 138 5.26 18.15 -10.17
CA ASP A 138 5.92 19.44 -10.35
C ASP A 138 7.41 19.22 -10.62
N ILE A 139 7.74 19.00 -11.88
CA ILE A 139 9.13 18.74 -12.34
C ILE A 139 10.03 19.96 -12.08
N LYS A 140 9.47 21.19 -12.09
CA LYS A 140 10.26 22.41 -11.86
C LYS A 140 10.71 22.54 -10.41
N LYS A 141 9.88 22.09 -9.47
CA LYS A 141 10.19 22.12 -8.02
C LYS A 141 10.62 20.76 -7.47
N SER A 142 10.68 19.74 -8.32
CA SER A 142 10.96 18.35 -7.94
C SER A 142 10.04 17.85 -6.81
N ARG A 143 8.72 18.04 -7.00
CA ARG A 143 7.69 17.64 -6.01
C ARG A 143 6.63 16.75 -6.62
N LEU A 144 6.18 15.82 -5.81
CA LEU A 144 4.94 15.06 -6.01
C LEU A 144 3.85 15.73 -5.17
N GLY A 145 2.66 15.90 -5.75
CA GLY A 145 1.46 16.28 -5.01
C GLY A 145 0.37 15.24 -5.23
N TYR A 146 -0.50 15.05 -4.25
CA TYR A 146 -1.66 14.18 -4.36
C TYR A 146 -2.85 14.80 -3.62
N ALA A 147 -4.06 14.55 -4.12
CA ALA A 147 -5.29 14.90 -3.42
C ALA A 147 -6.40 13.90 -3.77
N PRO A 148 -7.30 13.55 -2.83
CA PRO A 148 -8.44 12.70 -3.15
C PRO A 148 -9.28 13.26 -4.31
N MET A 149 -9.72 12.39 -5.20
CA MET A 149 -10.52 12.72 -6.39
C MET A 149 -11.54 11.61 -6.66
N LYS A 150 -12.76 11.98 -7.05
CA LYS A 150 -13.74 11.00 -7.53
C LYS A 150 -13.58 10.84 -9.04
N CYS A 151 -12.76 9.90 -9.46
CA CYS A 151 -12.41 9.74 -10.89
C CYS A 151 -13.59 9.25 -11.77
N ALA A 152 -14.67 8.75 -11.16
CA ALA A 152 -15.89 8.38 -11.87
C ALA A 152 -16.82 9.59 -12.17
N ASP A 153 -16.60 10.73 -11.51
CA ASP A 153 -17.47 11.91 -11.58
C ASP A 153 -16.86 13.03 -12.47
N VAL A 154 -15.90 12.70 -13.33
CA VAL A 154 -15.12 13.65 -14.14
C VAL A 154 -15.73 13.86 -15.51
#